data_AF-A0A933FZ82-F1
#
_entry.id   AF-A0A933FZ82-F1
#
_cell.length_a   1.000
_cell.length_b   1.000
_cell.length_c   1.000
_cell.angle_alpha   90.00
_cell.angle_beta   90.00
_cell.angle_gamma   90.00
#
_symmetry.space_group_name_H-M   'P 1'
#
loop_
_entity.id
_entity.type
_entity.pdbx_description
1 polymer ?
#
loop_
_entity_poly.entity_id
_entity_poly.type
_entity_poly.pdbx_seq_one_letter_code
_entity_poly.pdbx_strand_id
1 'polypeptide(L)'
;MKSITHKATFIVYLIGLSLLTISVSAVAQEHPKEHPKEKAKESSKESARVISKESLAEAIASYIQTDSELKGGYFIYYDKKTKKPLILTIDKVHKDKLAKVDEDKYFACTDFKAADGQTYDLDFFMTSAGAGLQVSEIMLHKVQGKPRYGWYEQDGIWIRK
;
A
#
# COMPACT_ATOMS: atom_id res chain seq x y z
N MET A 1 -39.09 -6.70 54.21
CA MET A 1 -40.19 -5.85 54.73
C MET A 1 -39.59 -4.62 55.39
N LYS A 2 -39.62 -3.46 54.70
CA LYS A 2 -39.77 -2.09 55.20
C LYS A 2 -39.76 -1.15 53.98
N SER A 3 -40.55 -0.11 54.07
CA SER A 3 -41.36 0.47 53.01
C SER A 3 -41.17 2.00 52.99
N ILE A 4 -41.15 2.54 51.76
CA ILE A 4 -41.64 3.86 51.30
C ILE A 4 -41.11 5.13 52.00
N THR A 5 -40.50 6.02 51.21
CA THR A 5 -41.13 7.33 50.88
C THR A 5 -40.42 8.02 49.72
N HIS A 6 -41.19 8.33 48.68
CA HIS A 6 -40.81 9.19 47.57
C HIS A 6 -40.91 10.65 47.98
N LYS A 7 -39.96 11.47 47.57
CA LYS A 7 -40.15 12.92 47.43
C LYS A 7 -39.78 13.32 46.01
N ALA A 8 -40.80 13.44 45.17
CA ALA A 8 -40.71 14.17 43.93
C ALA A 8 -40.58 15.66 44.25
N THR A 9 -39.58 16.33 43.69
CA THR A 9 -39.58 17.80 43.59
C THR A 9 -39.24 18.15 42.15
N PHE A 10 -40.24 18.64 41.44
CA PHE A 10 -40.14 19.19 40.10
C PHE A 10 -39.55 20.60 40.21
N ILE A 11 -38.40 20.86 39.59
CA ILE A 11 -37.94 22.22 39.30
C ILE A 11 -37.76 22.30 37.79
N VAL A 12 -38.68 23.01 37.15
CA VAL A 12 -38.57 23.51 35.79
C VAL A 12 -37.80 24.82 35.87
N TYR A 13 -36.68 24.94 35.14
CA TYR A 13 -36.16 26.24 34.73
C TYR A 13 -35.70 26.22 33.27
N LEU A 14 -35.95 27.37 32.67
CA LEU A 14 -35.98 27.69 31.25
C LEU A 14 -34.58 27.82 30.63
N ILE A 15 -34.49 27.33 29.39
CA ILE A 15 -33.85 27.94 28.22
C ILE A 15 -32.49 28.63 28.45
N GLY A 16 -31.44 27.96 27.98
CA GLY A 16 -30.20 28.57 27.53
C GLY A 16 -29.72 27.85 26.27
N LEU A 17 -30.13 28.34 25.10
CA LEU A 17 -29.64 27.88 23.80
C LEU A 17 -28.18 28.35 23.64
N SER A 18 -27.23 27.50 24.03
CA SER A 18 -25.82 27.68 23.70
C SER A 18 -25.47 26.73 22.56
N LEU A 19 -25.46 27.25 21.34
CA LEU A 19 -24.82 26.64 20.19
C LEU A 19 -23.31 26.60 20.43
N LEU A 20 -22.84 25.57 21.14
CA LEU A 20 -21.42 25.25 21.17
C LEU A 20 -21.14 24.38 19.94
N THR A 21 -20.69 25.03 18.87
CA THR A 21 -20.16 24.36 17.68
C THR A 21 -18.93 23.57 18.11
N ILE A 22 -19.09 22.26 18.33
CA ILE A 22 -17.96 21.34 18.41
C ILE A 22 -17.41 21.24 16.99
N SER A 23 -16.36 22.00 16.73
CA SER A 23 -15.52 21.84 15.54
C SER A 23 -15.07 20.38 15.49
N VAL A 24 -15.57 19.65 14.51
CA VAL A 24 -15.01 18.35 14.13
C VAL A 24 -13.64 18.64 13.57
N SER A 25 -12.62 18.59 14.42
CA SER A 25 -11.25 18.43 13.97
C SER A 25 -11.20 17.08 13.28
N ALA A 26 -11.27 17.10 11.95
CA ALA A 26 -10.84 15.99 11.14
C ALA A 26 -9.37 15.75 11.50
N VAL A 27 -9.13 14.82 12.41
CA VAL A 27 -7.82 14.19 12.54
C VAL A 27 -7.63 13.46 11.22
N ALA A 28 -6.92 14.12 10.30
CA ALA A 28 -6.27 13.44 9.22
C ALA A 28 -5.46 12.33 9.87
N GLN A 29 -5.91 11.09 9.67
CA GLN A 29 -5.23 9.91 10.13
C GLN A 29 -3.91 9.88 9.33
N GLU A 30 -2.84 10.40 9.93
CA GLU A 30 -1.49 10.30 9.40
C GLU A 30 -1.10 8.82 9.46
N HIS A 31 -1.48 8.07 8.43
CA HIS A 31 -0.99 6.72 8.24
C HIS A 31 0.53 6.81 8.14
N PRO A 32 1.29 6.04 8.96
CA PRO A 32 2.74 5.95 8.83
C PRO A 32 3.09 5.69 7.36
N LYS A 33 4.07 6.41 6.79
CA LYS A 33 4.51 6.22 5.40
C LYS A 33 4.71 4.72 5.10
N GLU A 34 3.74 4.11 4.41
CA GLU A 34 3.71 2.64 4.24
C GLU A 34 4.57 2.17 3.07
N HIS A 35 5.03 3.05 2.19
CA HIS A 35 5.78 2.69 0.98
C HIS A 35 6.61 3.86 0.46
N PRO A 36 7.59 3.57 -0.42
CA PRO A 36 8.33 4.60 -1.10
C PRO A 36 7.47 5.62 -1.87
N LYS A 37 7.78 6.91 -1.71
CA LYS A 37 7.23 8.01 -2.50
C LYS A 37 8.38 8.76 -3.18
N GLU A 38 8.09 9.25 -4.38
CA GLU A 38 8.98 9.98 -5.27
C GLU A 38 9.63 11.20 -4.58
N LYS A 39 10.96 11.35 -4.72
CA LYS A 39 11.65 12.59 -4.35
C LYS A 39 11.62 13.56 -5.53
N ALA A 40 10.97 14.71 -5.35
CA ALA A 40 11.10 15.83 -6.26
C ALA A 40 12.52 16.42 -6.14
N LYS A 41 13.40 16.11 -7.10
CA LYS A 41 14.59 16.92 -7.38
C LYS A 41 14.56 17.33 -8.85
N GLU A 42 14.65 18.64 -9.04
CA GLU A 42 14.60 19.35 -10.30
C GLU A 42 15.96 19.29 -11.02
N SER A 43 15.89 18.98 -12.32
CA SER A 43 16.81 19.33 -13.43
C SER A 43 18.30 18.89 -13.40
N SER A 44 18.64 17.94 -14.29
CA SER A 44 19.51 18.24 -15.45
C SER A 44 19.44 17.12 -16.50
N LYS A 45 19.27 17.51 -17.78
CA LYS A 45 19.19 16.65 -18.97
C LYS A 45 20.45 15.80 -19.17
N GLU A 46 20.30 14.47 -19.25
CA GLU A 46 20.91 13.63 -20.29
C GLU A 46 20.20 12.25 -20.39
N SER A 47 19.58 12.00 -21.55
CA SER A 47 19.13 10.73 -22.15
C SER A 47 18.87 9.46 -21.30
N ALA A 48 18.05 9.52 -20.25
CA ALA A 48 17.20 8.39 -19.84
C ALA A 48 15.75 8.83 -20.03
N ARG A 49 14.96 8.10 -20.83
CA ARG A 49 13.52 8.37 -20.95
C ARG A 49 12.94 8.34 -19.53
N VAL A 50 12.37 9.46 -19.09
CA VAL A 50 11.65 9.51 -17.83
C VAL A 50 10.55 8.44 -17.90
N ILE A 51 10.73 7.33 -17.18
CA ILE A 51 9.74 6.27 -17.11
C ILE A 51 8.51 6.84 -16.41
N SER A 52 7.40 6.96 -17.14
CA SER A 52 6.15 7.42 -16.54
C SER A 52 5.55 6.36 -15.63
N LYS A 53 4.68 6.77 -14.71
CA LYS A 53 3.95 5.83 -13.83
C LYS A 53 3.09 4.87 -14.65
N GLU A 54 2.53 5.33 -15.76
CA GLU A 54 1.75 4.52 -16.68
C GLU A 54 2.61 3.42 -17.31
N SER A 55 3.78 3.78 -17.84
CA SER A 55 4.72 2.82 -18.43
C SER A 55 5.22 1.81 -17.37
N LEU A 56 5.44 2.27 -16.13
CA LEU A 56 5.82 1.40 -15.02
C LEU A 56 4.70 0.40 -14.67
N ALA A 57 3.45 0.87 -14.63
CA ALA A 57 2.29 0.01 -14.37
C ALA A 57 2.12 -1.05 -15.46
N GLU A 58 2.25 -0.65 -16.73
CA GLU A 58 2.16 -1.54 -17.89
C GLU A 58 3.29 -2.57 -17.89
N ALA A 59 4.52 -2.16 -17.58
CA ALA A 59 5.66 -3.07 -17.51
C ALA A 59 5.46 -4.16 -16.45
N ILE A 60 4.96 -3.78 -15.26
CA ILE A 60 4.67 -4.75 -14.19
C ILE A 60 3.51 -5.67 -14.54
N ALA A 61 2.43 -5.11 -15.10
CA ALA A 61 1.29 -5.92 -15.53
C ALA A 61 1.71 -6.94 -16.61
N SER A 62 2.49 -6.49 -17.60
CA SER A 62 3.04 -7.35 -18.66
C SER A 62 3.97 -8.42 -18.11
N TYR A 63 4.88 -8.06 -17.20
CA TYR A 63 5.76 -9.03 -16.54
C TYR A 63 4.95 -10.12 -15.83
N ILE A 64 3.97 -9.74 -15.02
CA ILE A 64 3.14 -10.68 -14.26
C ILE A 64 2.33 -11.57 -15.21
N GLN A 65 1.77 -11.00 -16.28
CA GLN A 65 1.02 -11.74 -17.28
C GLN A 65 1.90 -12.78 -17.98
N THR A 66 3.04 -12.37 -18.54
CA THR A 66 3.96 -13.29 -19.24
C THR A 66 4.48 -14.38 -18.32
N ASP A 67 4.88 -14.04 -17.09
CA ASP A 67 5.32 -15.02 -16.09
C ASP A 67 4.20 -16.02 -15.75
N SER A 68 2.96 -15.53 -15.63
CA SER A 68 1.79 -16.38 -15.35
C SER A 68 1.47 -17.31 -16.51
N GLU A 69 1.48 -16.81 -17.75
CA GLU A 69 1.24 -17.61 -18.96
C GLU A 69 2.25 -18.77 -19.08
N LEU A 70 3.53 -18.49 -18.81
CA LEU A 70 4.59 -19.51 -18.80
C LEU A 70 4.41 -20.56 -17.68
N LYS A 71 3.64 -20.24 -16.63
CA LYS A 71 3.41 -21.08 -15.45
C LYS A 71 1.99 -21.64 -15.37
N GLY A 72 1.30 -21.73 -16.51
CA GLY A 72 -0.03 -22.35 -16.59
C GLY A 72 -1.17 -21.43 -16.15
N GLY A 73 -1.00 -20.12 -16.30
CA GLY A 73 -2.00 -19.08 -16.01
C GLY A 73 -1.92 -18.50 -14.60
N TYR A 74 -0.87 -18.80 -13.83
CA TYR A 74 -0.74 -18.35 -12.44
C TYR A 74 0.63 -17.75 -12.15
N PHE A 75 0.63 -16.69 -11.35
CA PHE A 75 1.86 -16.17 -10.76
C PHE A 75 2.23 -17.03 -9.56
N ILE A 76 3.34 -17.76 -9.65
CA ILE A 76 3.80 -18.65 -8.58
C ILE A 76 4.91 -17.96 -7.78
N TYR A 77 4.64 -17.70 -6.49
CA TYR A 77 5.59 -17.08 -5.57
C TYR A 77 5.93 -18.03 -4.41
N TYR A 78 7.21 -18.30 -4.16
CA TYR A 78 7.61 -19.11 -3.01
C TYR A 78 7.73 -18.27 -1.73
N ASP A 79 6.82 -18.48 -0.78
CA ASP A 79 6.86 -17.81 0.52
C ASP A 79 7.89 -18.46 1.44
N LYS A 80 9.04 -17.81 1.58
CA LYS A 80 10.15 -18.24 2.43
C LYS A 80 9.79 -18.35 3.92
N LYS A 81 8.77 -17.62 4.40
CA LYS A 81 8.36 -17.64 5.82
C LYS A 81 7.52 -18.87 6.14
N THR A 82 6.53 -19.17 5.30
CA THR A 82 5.63 -20.33 5.49
C THR A 82 6.15 -21.60 4.81
N LYS A 83 7.21 -21.50 3.99
CA LYS A 83 7.81 -22.59 3.19
C LYS A 83 6.83 -23.19 2.17
N LYS A 84 5.91 -22.38 1.66
CA LYS A 84 4.87 -22.82 0.72
C LYS A 84 4.93 -22.04 -0.60
N PRO A 85 4.66 -22.69 -1.75
CA PRO A 85 4.33 -21.97 -2.96
C PRO A 85 2.95 -21.32 -2.80
N LEU A 86 2.83 -20.08 -3.25
CA LEU A 86 1.59 -19.36 -3.42
C LEU A 86 1.23 -19.39 -4.91
N ILE A 87 0.01 -19.81 -5.21
CA ILE A 87 -0.54 -19.82 -6.57
C ILE A 87 -1.49 -18.64 -6.64
N LEU A 88 -1.13 -17.63 -7.43
CA LEU A 88 -1.74 -16.32 -7.36
C LEU A 88 -2.26 -15.87 -8.72
N THR A 89 -3.38 -15.15 -8.70
CA THR A 89 -3.91 -14.38 -9.83
C THR A 89 -3.81 -12.90 -9.48
N ILE A 90 -3.34 -12.09 -10.43
CA ILE A 90 -3.27 -10.64 -10.25
C ILE A 90 -4.67 -10.06 -10.11
N ASP A 91 -4.87 -9.20 -9.12
CA ASP A 91 -6.09 -8.43 -8.93
C ASP A 91 -5.89 -7.01 -9.48
N LYS A 92 -4.83 -6.32 -9.04
CA LYS A 92 -4.60 -4.91 -9.40
C LYS A 92 -3.15 -4.46 -9.22
N VAL A 93 -2.68 -3.57 -10.09
CA VAL A 93 -1.49 -2.74 -9.86
C VAL A 93 -1.91 -1.42 -9.20
N HIS A 94 -1.33 -1.08 -8.04
CA HIS A 94 -1.64 0.19 -7.36
C HIS A 94 -0.91 1.36 -8.02
N LYS A 95 -1.62 2.12 -8.85
CA LYS A 95 -1.06 3.29 -9.55
C LYS A 95 -0.56 4.38 -8.59
N ASP A 96 -1.15 4.47 -7.40
CA ASP A 96 -0.76 5.36 -6.31
C ASP A 96 0.48 4.88 -5.53
N LYS A 97 0.90 3.62 -5.74
CA LYS A 97 2.08 2.99 -5.12
C LYS A 97 3.14 2.65 -6.18
N LEU A 98 3.32 3.57 -7.13
CA LEU A 98 4.36 3.54 -8.14
C LEU A 98 5.38 4.64 -7.84
N ALA A 99 6.66 4.27 -7.70
CA ALA A 99 7.70 5.21 -7.34
C ALA A 99 9.02 4.90 -8.04
N LYS A 100 9.74 5.96 -8.43
CA LYS A 100 11.19 5.90 -8.63
C LYS A 100 11.84 6.06 -7.24
N VAL A 101 12.55 5.03 -6.80
CA VAL A 101 13.12 4.94 -5.44
C VAL A 101 14.63 5.15 -5.42
N ASP A 102 15.28 5.13 -6.59
CA ASP A 102 16.67 5.50 -6.81
C ASP A 102 16.88 5.92 -8.29
N GLU A 103 18.09 6.31 -8.69
CA GLU A 103 18.46 6.74 -10.05
C GLU A 103 18.00 5.75 -11.13
N ASP A 104 18.18 4.45 -10.88
CA ASP A 104 17.79 3.38 -11.78
C ASP A 104 16.86 2.34 -11.13
N LYS A 105 16.27 2.66 -9.98
CA LYS A 105 15.42 1.72 -9.22
C LYS A 105 13.98 2.20 -9.17
N TYR A 106 13.07 1.30 -9.51
CA TYR A 106 11.63 1.55 -9.53
C TYR A 106 10.91 0.57 -8.62
N PHE A 107 9.74 0.97 -8.12
CA PHE A 107 8.91 0.24 -7.18
C PHE A 107 7.47 0.20 -7.65
N ALA A 108 6.83 -0.96 -7.49
CA ALA A 108 5.39 -1.14 -7.66
C ALA A 108 4.84 -2.12 -6.62
N CYS A 109 3.68 -1.80 -6.04
CA CYS A 109 2.92 -2.72 -5.20
C CYS A 109 1.72 -3.25 -6.01
N THR A 110 1.51 -4.56 -5.98
CA THR A 110 0.38 -5.20 -6.67
C THR A 110 -0.39 -6.14 -5.75
N ASP A 111 -1.70 -6.14 -5.93
CA ASP A 111 -2.62 -7.03 -5.24
C ASP A 111 -2.77 -8.33 -6.03
N PHE A 112 -2.77 -9.43 -5.29
CA PHE A 112 -2.99 -10.77 -5.78
C PHE A 112 -4.05 -11.48 -4.93
N LYS A 113 -4.68 -12.49 -5.52
CA LYS A 113 -5.61 -13.41 -4.85
C LYS A 113 -5.18 -14.85 -5.08
N ALA A 114 -5.29 -15.67 -4.03
CA ALA A 114 -5.27 -17.12 -4.17
C ALA A 114 -6.70 -17.66 -4.41
N ALA A 115 -6.78 -18.93 -4.80
CA ALA A 115 -8.05 -19.60 -5.11
C ALA A 115 -9.04 -19.65 -3.91
N ASP A 116 -8.52 -19.61 -2.68
CA ASP A 116 -9.32 -19.56 -1.45
C ASP A 116 -9.80 -18.15 -1.09
N GLY A 117 -9.53 -17.16 -1.94
CA GLY A 117 -9.87 -15.75 -1.72
C GLY A 117 -8.90 -14.99 -0.80
N GLN A 118 -7.83 -15.65 -0.32
CA GLN A 118 -6.80 -14.96 0.47
C GLN A 118 -6.07 -13.94 -0.40
N THR A 119 -5.92 -12.71 0.11
CA THR A 119 -5.25 -11.60 -0.58
C THR A 119 -3.79 -11.48 -0.18
N TYR A 120 -2.97 -11.07 -1.14
CA TYR A 120 -1.53 -10.90 -1.00
C TYR A 120 -1.09 -9.62 -1.70
N ASP A 121 -0.26 -8.82 -1.03
CA ASP A 121 0.36 -7.65 -1.64
C ASP A 121 1.83 -8.02 -1.90
N LEU A 122 2.25 -8.00 -3.17
CA LEU A 122 3.64 -8.21 -3.56
C LEU A 122 4.26 -6.88 -3.99
N ASP A 123 5.40 -6.56 -3.41
CA ASP A 123 6.24 -5.43 -3.79
C ASP A 123 7.24 -5.89 -4.86
N PHE A 124 7.27 -5.21 -6.00
CA PHE A 124 8.18 -5.44 -7.12
C PHE A 124 9.19 -4.30 -7.18
N PHE A 125 10.47 -4.66 -7.21
CA PHE A 125 11.55 -3.75 -7.54
C PHE A 125 12.04 -4.04 -8.94
N MET A 126 12.31 -2.97 -9.68
CA MET A 126 12.86 -3.05 -11.03
C MET A 126 14.08 -2.18 -11.17
N THR A 127 14.96 -2.58 -12.09
CA THR A 127 16.07 -1.75 -12.56
C THR A 127 15.91 -1.39 -14.02
N SER A 128 16.42 -0.23 -14.42
CA SER A 128 16.61 0.08 -15.84
C SER A 128 17.54 -0.96 -16.47
N ALA A 129 17.11 -1.61 -17.55
CA ALA A 129 17.92 -2.57 -18.32
C ALA A 129 17.78 -2.27 -19.81
N GLY A 130 18.81 -1.62 -20.38
CA GLY A 130 18.80 -1.18 -21.77
C GLY A 130 17.64 -0.22 -22.04
N ALA A 131 16.70 -0.61 -22.91
CA ALA A 131 15.55 0.20 -23.29
C ALA A 131 14.28 -0.05 -22.43
N GLY A 132 14.34 -0.91 -21.41
CA GLY A 132 13.17 -1.32 -20.63
C GLY A 132 13.42 -1.46 -19.13
N LEU A 133 12.40 -1.96 -18.42
CA LEU A 133 12.45 -2.28 -16.99
C LEU A 133 12.60 -3.78 -16.80
N GLN A 134 13.46 -4.18 -15.87
CA GLN A 134 13.63 -5.57 -15.49
C GLN A 134 13.34 -5.74 -14.00
N VAL A 135 12.48 -6.69 -13.65
CA VAL A 135 12.21 -7.04 -12.25
C VAL A 135 13.49 -7.64 -11.63
N SER A 136 13.95 -7.04 -10.55
CA SER A 136 15.16 -7.42 -9.82
C SER A 136 14.85 -8.09 -8.49
N GLU A 137 13.73 -7.74 -7.84
CA GLU A 137 13.31 -8.32 -6.57
C GLU A 137 11.79 -8.33 -6.43
N ILE A 138 11.27 -9.38 -5.79
CA ILE A 138 9.84 -9.54 -5.48
C ILE A 138 9.67 -9.96 -4.03
N MET A 139 8.83 -9.24 -3.30
CA MET A 139 8.72 -9.38 -1.85
C MET A 139 7.26 -9.46 -1.41
N LEU A 140 6.94 -10.39 -0.51
CA LEU A 140 5.62 -10.51 0.09
C LEU A 140 5.42 -9.50 1.22
N HIS A 141 4.73 -8.40 0.90
CA HIS A 141 4.47 -7.28 1.77
C HIS A 141 3.32 -7.56 2.73
N LYS A 142 2.11 -7.88 2.22
CA LYS A 142 0.93 -8.11 3.06
C LYS A 142 0.26 -9.45 2.78
N VAL A 143 -0.35 -10.03 3.81
CA VAL A 143 -1.24 -11.19 3.69
C VAL A 143 -2.53 -10.86 4.43
N GLN A 144 -3.66 -10.92 3.72
CA GLN A 144 -4.96 -10.47 4.25
C GLN A 144 -4.89 -9.07 4.88
N GLY A 145 -4.24 -8.14 4.19
CA GLY A 145 -4.05 -6.76 4.65
C GLY A 145 -3.08 -6.59 5.82
N LYS A 146 -2.54 -7.67 6.40
CA LYS A 146 -1.56 -7.60 7.50
C LYS A 146 -0.13 -7.49 6.94
N PRO A 147 0.59 -6.39 7.19
CA PRO A 147 1.96 -6.24 6.72
C PRO A 147 2.92 -7.20 7.42
N ARG A 148 3.86 -7.75 6.66
CA ARG A 148 4.97 -8.60 7.15
C ARG A 148 6.22 -7.81 7.47
N TYR A 149 6.36 -6.64 6.87
CA TYR A 149 7.41 -5.65 7.10
C TYR A 149 6.83 -4.27 6.83
N GLY A 150 7.56 -3.24 7.24
CA GLY A 150 7.25 -1.85 6.90
C GLY A 150 8.39 -1.20 6.12
N TRP A 151 8.14 0.02 5.68
CA TRP A 151 9.14 0.89 5.10
C TRP A 151 9.38 2.10 6.01
N TYR A 152 10.59 2.65 5.97
CA TYR A 152 10.89 3.97 6.48
C TYR A 152 11.92 4.66 5.56
N GLU A 153 11.85 5.97 5.50
CA GLU A 153 12.76 6.78 4.70
C GLU A 153 13.85 7.35 5.62
N GLN A 154 15.12 7.14 5.27
CA GLN A 154 16.27 7.74 5.93
C GLN A 154 17.17 8.38 4.88
N ASP A 155 17.34 9.70 4.95
CA ASP A 155 18.12 10.50 3.98
C ASP A 155 17.69 10.34 2.51
N GLY A 156 16.48 9.84 2.28
CA GLY A 156 15.93 9.51 0.97
C GLY A 156 16.15 8.13 0.45
N ILE A 157 16.81 7.31 1.25
CA ILE A 157 16.93 5.89 1.02
C ILE A 157 15.75 5.24 1.75
N TRP A 158 14.99 4.43 1.01
CA TRP A 158 13.90 3.65 1.59
C TRP A 158 14.46 2.35 2.16
N ILE A 159 14.30 2.19 3.47
CA ILE A 159 14.83 1.06 4.23
C ILE A 159 13.64 0.25 4.74
N ARG A 160 13.73 -1.08 4.58
CA ARG A 160 12.76 -2.01 5.15
C ARG A 160 13.01 -2.18 6.64
N LYS A 161 11.95 -2.19 7.45
CA LYS A 161 11.95 -2.51 8.88
C LYS A 161 11.11 -3.73 9.21
#